data_AF-G8RMJ2-F1
#
_entry.id   AF-G8RMJ2-F1
#
_cell.length_a   1.000
_cell.length_b   1.000
_cell.length_c   1.000
_cell.angle_alpha   90.00
_cell.angle_beta   90.00
_cell.angle_gamma   90.00
#
_symmetry.space_group_name_H-M   'P 1'
#
loop_
_entity.id
_entity.type
_entity.pdbx_description
1 polymer ?
#
loop_
_entity_poly.entity_id
_entity_poly.type
_entity_poly.pdbx_seq_one_letter_code
_entity_poly.pdbx_strand_id
1 'polypeptide(L)'
;MTRSTKILSIVAAALLAVSACSTSAPELPPDSPSEMVTVLSGDGGDGVLEKVTTYDWDDDGAAAGSRFTWIGRDAASTDTATATQAAQASAVLAEFLISDYGSLTAVDSGFLGLSKVTAAQLNPQLIHTYATALAPHLSELVGGKQRAFDPIRTKVADDPSALRNLMSVLVADPEAGRVIVEAAHSTAALYEDAAAAAPPDSDESVDDLRAAGSLLGAAYGAVKLGNSDIPTPSVGEASSEMAVRVATKLVPADPNPAIVSKYVQDGRLMSPAEVENKFSNTAMRTYYLDLQHYISTKGFEDGMSAFHTAFMASAGVPPP
;
A
#
# COMPACT_ATOMS: atom_id res chain seq x y z
N MET A 1 37.28 -73.12 25.39
CA MET A 1 36.11 -72.49 26.04
C MET A 1 36.47 -71.06 26.39
N THR A 2 35.62 -70.15 25.96
CA THR A 2 35.85 -68.73 25.71
C THR A 2 35.40 -67.83 26.85
N ARG A 3 36.19 -66.76 27.09
CA ARG A 3 35.85 -65.39 27.53
C ARG A 3 34.89 -65.18 28.72
N SER A 4 35.32 -64.32 29.66
CA SER A 4 34.56 -63.09 29.96
C SER A 4 35.41 -62.08 30.73
N THR A 5 35.80 -61.00 30.06
CA THR A 5 36.36 -59.78 30.69
C THR A 5 35.38 -58.66 30.39
N LYS A 6 34.71 -58.13 31.42
CA LYS A 6 33.80 -56.98 31.29
C LYS A 6 34.62 -55.70 31.41
N ILE A 7 34.71 -54.93 30.32
CA ILE A 7 35.22 -53.56 30.32
C ILE A 7 33.99 -52.64 30.46
N LEU A 8 34.03 -51.79 31.49
CA LEU A 8 33.06 -50.73 31.74
C LEU A 8 33.39 -49.55 30.81
N SER A 9 32.50 -49.22 29.89
CA SER A 9 32.60 -47.99 29.08
C SER A 9 31.89 -46.85 29.80
N ILE A 10 32.65 -45.84 30.21
CA ILE A 10 32.14 -44.55 30.69
C ILE A 10 32.00 -43.65 29.45
N VAL A 11 30.77 -43.33 29.07
CA VAL A 11 30.47 -42.31 28.05
C VAL A 11 30.28 -40.98 28.78
N ALA A 12 31.26 -40.09 28.66
CA ALA A 12 31.12 -38.70 29.08
C ALA A 12 30.39 -37.91 27.97
N ALA A 13 29.15 -37.51 28.24
CA ALA A 13 28.42 -36.58 27.39
C ALA A 13 28.94 -35.16 27.64
N ALA A 14 29.68 -34.61 26.68
CA ALA A 14 30.03 -33.19 26.66
C ALA A 14 28.79 -32.40 26.20
N LEU A 15 28.11 -31.75 27.14
CA LEU A 15 27.14 -30.69 26.86
C LEU A 15 27.91 -29.48 26.30
N LEU A 16 27.94 -29.35 24.98
CA LEU A 16 28.35 -28.13 24.30
C LEU A 16 27.23 -27.10 24.51
N ALA A 17 27.40 -26.23 25.50
CA ALA A 17 26.64 -25.00 25.59
C ALA A 17 27.05 -24.10 24.42
N VAL A 18 26.28 -24.14 23.34
CA VAL A 18 26.39 -23.15 22.27
C VAL A 18 25.79 -21.87 22.81
N SER A 19 26.63 -20.98 23.31
CA SER A 19 26.27 -19.58 23.54
C SER A 19 25.91 -18.98 22.18
N ALA A 20 24.62 -18.92 21.87
CA ALA A 20 24.11 -18.09 20.79
C ALA A 20 24.60 -16.66 21.05
N CYS A 21 25.39 -16.12 20.13
CA CYS A 21 25.68 -14.69 20.10
C CYS A 21 24.35 -13.99 19.82
N SER A 22 23.59 -13.65 20.86
CA SER A 22 22.48 -12.73 20.70
C SER A 22 23.05 -11.36 20.38
N THR A 23 22.77 -10.86 19.17
CA THR A 23 22.90 -9.44 18.88
C THR A 23 22.02 -8.69 19.89
N SER A 24 22.61 -7.74 20.61
CA SER A 24 21.86 -6.90 21.56
C SER A 24 20.76 -6.15 20.80
N ALA A 25 19.58 -6.02 21.41
CA ALA A 25 18.48 -5.26 20.84
C ALA A 25 18.93 -3.85 20.43
N PRO A 26 18.54 -3.36 19.25
CA PRO A 26 18.86 -2.01 18.82
C PRO A 26 18.17 -1.00 19.75
N GLU A 27 18.77 0.17 19.88
CA GLU A 27 18.14 1.29 20.56
C GLU A 27 16.88 1.71 19.79
N LEU A 28 15.77 1.84 20.50
CA LEU A 28 14.52 2.29 19.90
C LEU A 28 14.58 3.80 19.60
N PRO A 29 13.91 4.26 18.54
CA PRO A 29 13.77 5.68 18.27
C PRO A 29 13.16 6.43 19.47
N PRO A 30 13.46 7.74 19.61
CA PRO A 30 12.91 8.57 20.67
C PRO A 30 11.38 8.54 20.73
N ASP A 31 10.83 8.70 21.94
CA ASP A 31 9.38 8.75 22.16
C ASP A 31 8.74 10.07 21.74
N SER A 32 9.51 11.16 21.73
CA SER A 32 8.98 12.44 21.33
C SER A 32 8.91 12.51 19.79
N PRO A 33 7.76 12.93 19.22
CA PRO A 33 7.64 13.09 17.77
C PRO A 33 8.75 13.97 17.17
N SER A 34 9.20 15.01 17.89
CA SER A 34 10.17 15.99 17.38
C SER A 34 11.59 15.44 17.33
N GLU A 35 11.98 14.70 18.36
CA GLU A 35 13.28 14.03 18.36
C GLU A 35 13.27 12.86 17.38
N MET A 36 12.15 12.14 17.26
CA MET A 36 12.01 11.08 16.26
C MET A 36 12.21 11.60 14.84
N VAL A 37 11.50 12.67 14.43
CA VAL A 37 11.68 13.26 13.10
C VAL A 37 13.14 13.71 12.89
N THR A 38 13.75 14.30 13.91
CA THR A 38 15.17 14.72 13.83
C THR A 38 16.11 13.54 13.62
N VAL A 39 15.91 12.42 14.32
CA VAL A 39 16.71 11.20 14.18
C VAL A 39 16.47 10.53 12.83
N LEU A 40 15.21 10.39 12.43
CA LEU A 40 14.83 9.71 11.19
C LEU A 40 15.23 10.50 9.94
N SER A 41 15.18 11.83 9.98
CA SER A 41 15.61 12.68 8.86
C SER A 41 17.12 13.02 8.87
N GLY A 42 17.87 12.59 9.89
CA GLY A 42 19.29 12.86 10.04
C GLY A 42 20.20 11.85 9.33
N ASP A 43 21.50 12.14 9.32
CA ASP A 43 22.52 11.23 8.79
C ASP A 43 22.48 9.88 9.53
N GLY A 44 21.97 8.84 8.87
CA GLY A 44 21.85 7.49 9.42
C GLY A 44 20.45 7.08 9.88
N GLY A 45 19.42 7.90 9.65
CA GLY A 45 18.02 7.57 9.95
C GLY A 45 17.56 6.26 9.31
N ASP A 46 17.93 6.01 8.05
CA ASP A 46 17.63 4.75 7.34
C ASP A 46 18.23 3.54 8.08
N GLY A 47 19.45 3.67 8.60
CA GLY A 47 20.10 2.63 9.39
C GLY A 47 19.44 2.39 10.76
N VAL A 48 18.71 3.37 11.30
CA VAL A 48 17.87 3.17 12.50
C VAL A 48 16.64 2.35 12.13
N LEU A 49 15.93 2.74 11.05
CA LEU A 49 14.75 2.03 10.59
C LEU A 49 15.08 0.60 10.16
N GLU A 50 16.17 0.38 9.44
CA GLU A 50 16.63 -0.95 9.02
C GLU A 50 16.85 -1.85 10.23
N LYS A 51 17.64 -1.40 11.22
CA LYS A 51 17.92 -2.18 12.44
C LYS A 51 16.65 -2.49 13.22
N VAL A 52 15.78 -1.51 13.43
CA VAL A 52 14.54 -1.70 14.20
C VAL A 52 13.60 -2.65 13.46
N THR A 53 13.52 -2.55 12.13
CA THR A 53 12.58 -3.33 11.32
C THR A 53 13.03 -4.77 11.07
N THR A 54 14.35 -5.02 11.05
CA THR A 54 14.94 -6.33 10.78
C THR A 54 15.43 -7.08 12.02
N TYR A 55 15.34 -6.47 13.21
CA TYR A 55 15.65 -7.15 14.47
C TYR A 55 14.52 -8.11 14.85
N ASP A 56 14.88 -9.30 15.32
CA ASP A 56 13.94 -10.32 15.80
C ASP A 56 13.48 -9.98 17.22
N TRP A 57 12.36 -9.25 17.33
CA TRP A 57 11.83 -8.82 18.61
C TRP A 57 11.01 -9.93 19.28
N ASP A 58 11.24 -10.17 20.57
CA ASP A 58 10.49 -11.17 21.36
C ASP A 58 8.96 -10.87 21.47
N ASP A 59 8.53 -9.67 21.10
CA ASP A 59 7.14 -9.20 21.14
C ASP A 59 6.54 -8.93 19.75
N ASP A 60 7.07 -9.59 18.71
CA ASP A 60 6.65 -9.45 17.31
C ASP A 60 6.76 -7.99 16.78
N GLY A 61 7.60 -7.18 17.43
CA GLY A 61 7.84 -5.77 17.13
C GLY A 61 6.84 -4.80 17.76
N ALA A 62 6.04 -5.22 18.74
CA ALA A 62 5.00 -4.39 19.34
C ALA A 62 5.57 -3.14 20.05
N ALA A 63 6.61 -3.29 20.87
CA ALA A 63 7.24 -2.17 21.56
C ALA A 63 7.88 -1.18 20.56
N ALA A 64 8.53 -1.69 19.51
CA ALA A 64 9.06 -0.87 18.44
C ALA A 64 7.95 -0.12 17.69
N GLY A 65 6.87 -0.82 17.33
CA GLY A 65 5.71 -0.26 16.63
C GLY A 65 5.06 0.86 17.41
N SER A 66 4.96 0.74 18.74
CA SER A 66 4.35 1.76 19.60
C SER A 66 4.91 3.17 19.38
N ARG A 67 6.20 3.27 19.01
CA ARG A 67 6.92 4.52 18.74
C ARG A 67 6.40 5.26 17.51
N PHE A 68 5.78 4.56 16.56
CA PHE A 68 5.33 5.13 15.28
C PHE A 68 3.83 5.43 15.23
N THR A 69 3.07 5.01 16.25
CA THR A 69 1.60 5.13 16.28
C THR A 69 1.08 6.57 16.17
N TRP A 70 1.86 7.55 16.61
CA TRP A 70 1.49 8.96 16.55
C TRP A 70 1.41 9.49 15.11
N ILE A 71 2.15 8.92 14.16
CA ILE A 71 2.20 9.40 12.77
C ILE A 71 0.80 9.40 12.16
N GLY A 72 0.14 8.24 12.17
CA GLY A 72 -1.21 8.13 11.61
C GLY A 72 -2.27 8.90 12.41
N ARG A 73 -2.14 8.93 13.75
CA ARG A 73 -3.05 9.68 14.63
C ARG A 73 -3.00 11.18 14.36
N ASP A 74 -1.81 11.72 14.20
CA ASP A 74 -1.55 13.16 14.14
C ASP A 74 -1.71 13.72 12.71
N ALA A 75 -1.83 12.84 11.70
CA ALA A 75 -2.14 13.19 10.31
C ALA A 75 -3.43 14.01 10.16
N ALA A 76 -4.44 13.72 10.98
CA ALA A 76 -5.73 14.41 10.99
C ALA A 76 -5.79 15.61 11.96
N SER A 77 -4.66 16.02 12.54
CA SER A 77 -4.62 17.12 13.50
C SER A 77 -5.03 18.45 12.86
N THR A 78 -5.82 19.23 13.60
CA THR A 78 -6.15 20.61 13.22
C THR A 78 -4.99 21.58 13.47
N ASP A 79 -4.00 21.18 14.28
CA ASP A 79 -2.75 21.91 14.41
C ASP A 79 -1.83 21.59 13.24
N THR A 80 -1.56 22.60 12.41
CA THR A 80 -0.73 22.47 11.22
C THR A 80 0.68 21.99 11.53
N ALA A 81 1.27 22.42 12.65
CA ALA A 81 2.63 21.99 13.01
C ALA A 81 2.66 20.48 13.29
N THR A 82 1.70 19.99 14.08
CA THR A 82 1.52 18.56 14.37
C THR A 82 1.27 17.75 13.08
N ALA A 83 0.37 18.19 12.21
CA ALA A 83 0.08 17.49 10.95
C ALA A 83 1.28 17.49 9.99
N THR A 84 2.03 18.60 9.89
CA THR A 84 3.27 18.67 9.08
C THR A 84 4.32 17.71 9.62
N GLN A 85 4.44 17.59 10.93
CA GLN A 85 5.39 16.68 11.56
C GLN A 85 5.07 15.21 11.30
N ALA A 86 3.78 14.84 11.37
CA ALA A 86 3.31 13.52 10.96
C ALA A 86 3.62 13.23 9.49
N ALA A 87 3.36 14.20 8.60
CA ALA A 87 3.68 14.08 7.18
C ALA A 87 5.19 13.89 6.92
N GLN A 88 6.06 14.58 7.67
CA GLN A 88 7.51 14.42 7.57
C GLN A 88 7.96 13.02 8.00
N ALA A 89 7.50 12.53 9.15
CA ALA A 89 7.82 11.18 9.62
C ALA A 89 7.30 10.10 8.65
N SER A 90 6.07 10.28 8.15
CA SER A 90 5.48 9.38 7.14
C SER A 90 6.27 9.38 5.84
N ALA A 91 6.78 10.53 5.38
CA ALA A 91 7.61 10.59 4.18
C ALA A 91 8.92 9.81 4.37
N VAL A 92 9.62 9.99 5.50
CA VAL A 92 10.84 9.21 5.79
C VAL A 92 10.55 7.71 5.84
N LEU A 93 9.47 7.32 6.53
CA LEU A 93 9.08 5.91 6.60
C LEU A 93 8.76 5.33 5.22
N ALA A 94 8.03 6.07 4.37
CA ALA A 94 7.74 5.64 3.02
C ALA A 94 9.01 5.51 2.16
N GLU A 95 9.93 6.48 2.23
CA GLU A 95 11.20 6.44 1.52
C GLU A 95 12.04 5.22 1.91
N PHE A 96 12.12 4.92 3.21
CA PHE A 96 12.77 3.70 3.72
C PHE A 96 12.14 2.43 3.12
N LEU A 97 10.81 2.27 3.20
CA LEU A 97 10.15 1.07 2.67
C LEU A 97 10.35 0.87 1.16
N ILE A 98 10.47 1.97 0.41
CA ILE A 98 10.77 1.94 -1.03
C ILE A 98 12.22 1.51 -1.26
N SER A 99 13.18 2.19 -0.61
CA SER A 99 14.61 2.02 -0.85
C SER A 99 15.15 0.69 -0.32
N ASP A 100 14.58 0.18 0.76
CA ASP A 100 15.01 -1.04 1.45
C ASP A 100 14.14 -2.27 1.12
N TYR A 101 13.25 -2.19 0.13
CA TYR A 101 12.38 -3.30 -0.25
C TYR A 101 13.11 -4.65 -0.39
N GLY A 102 14.30 -4.67 -0.99
CA GLY A 102 15.10 -5.88 -1.17
C GLY A 102 15.61 -6.49 0.14
N SER A 103 16.03 -5.67 1.11
CA SER A 103 16.49 -6.14 2.42
C SER A 103 15.30 -6.58 3.29
N LEU A 104 14.16 -5.88 3.18
CA LEU A 104 12.94 -6.15 3.95
C LEU A 104 12.17 -7.40 3.49
N THR A 105 12.39 -7.86 2.25
CA THR A 105 11.76 -9.08 1.74
C THR A 105 12.62 -10.33 1.89
N ALA A 106 13.88 -10.18 2.32
CA ALA A 106 14.84 -11.28 2.46
C ALA A 106 15.80 -11.04 3.64
N VAL A 107 15.23 -10.87 4.83
CA VAL A 107 15.96 -10.73 6.10
C VAL A 107 16.62 -12.06 6.46
N ASP A 108 17.92 -12.01 6.80
CA ASP A 108 18.66 -13.18 7.28
C ASP A 108 18.09 -13.65 8.63
N SER A 109 17.75 -14.93 8.71
CA SER A 109 17.12 -15.55 9.87
C SER A 109 17.61 -16.98 10.09
N GLY A 110 17.31 -17.51 11.28
CA GLY A 110 17.68 -18.87 11.69
C GLY A 110 19.18 -19.03 12.01
N PHE A 111 19.60 -20.27 12.23
CA PHE A 111 20.98 -20.58 12.62
C PHE A 111 21.97 -20.11 11.53
N LEU A 112 22.88 -19.21 11.90
CA LEU A 112 23.88 -18.57 11.03
C LEU A 112 23.31 -17.72 9.88
N GLY A 113 22.03 -17.30 9.94
CA GLY A 113 21.42 -16.48 8.88
C GLY A 113 21.23 -17.23 7.56
N LEU A 114 21.09 -18.56 7.61
CA LEU A 114 20.96 -19.39 6.40
C LEU A 114 19.54 -19.43 5.82
N SER A 115 18.56 -18.88 6.53
CA SER A 115 17.17 -18.77 6.07
C SER A 115 16.84 -17.31 5.75
N LYS A 116 15.88 -17.12 4.84
CA LYS A 116 15.36 -15.80 4.48
C LYS A 116 13.89 -15.71 4.85
N VAL A 117 13.53 -14.67 5.58
CA VAL A 117 12.14 -14.34 5.93
C VAL A 117 11.87 -12.88 5.57
N THR A 118 10.61 -12.50 5.44
CA THR A 118 10.26 -11.09 5.28
C THR A 118 10.28 -10.38 6.64
N ALA A 119 10.48 -9.07 6.65
CA ALA A 119 10.34 -8.25 7.86
C ALA A 119 8.93 -8.36 8.45
N ALA A 120 7.91 -8.57 7.61
CA ALA A 120 6.54 -8.85 8.03
C ALA A 120 6.39 -10.18 8.79
N GLN A 121 7.11 -11.22 8.38
CA GLN A 121 7.13 -12.49 9.11
C GLN A 121 7.87 -12.38 10.43
N LEU A 122 8.90 -11.53 10.48
CA LEU A 122 9.70 -11.33 11.68
C LEU A 122 9.00 -10.44 12.72
N ASN A 123 8.39 -9.35 12.26
CA ASN A 123 7.83 -8.30 13.11
C ASN A 123 6.44 -7.86 12.65
N PRO A 124 5.43 -8.75 12.68
CA PRO A 124 4.11 -8.44 12.14
C PRO A 124 3.44 -7.23 12.81
N GLN A 125 3.62 -7.02 14.13
CA GLN A 125 3.03 -5.87 14.82
C GLN A 125 3.67 -4.53 14.40
N LEU A 126 4.97 -4.54 14.12
CA LEU A 126 5.67 -3.36 13.61
C LEU A 126 5.21 -3.02 12.19
N ILE A 127 5.14 -4.00 11.29
CA ILE A 127 4.68 -3.79 9.91
C ILE A 127 3.21 -3.35 9.87
N HIS A 128 2.36 -3.92 10.72
CA HIS A 128 0.98 -3.45 10.89
C HIS A 128 0.90 -1.98 11.35
N THR A 129 1.79 -1.58 12.27
CA THR A 129 1.86 -0.18 12.70
C THR A 129 2.34 0.74 11.58
N TYR A 130 3.31 0.33 10.75
CA TYR A 130 3.72 1.10 9.58
C TYR A 130 2.58 1.28 8.58
N ALA A 131 1.79 0.24 8.29
CA ALA A 131 0.63 0.37 7.43
C ALA A 131 -0.39 1.38 7.99
N THR A 132 -0.67 1.31 9.29
CA THR A 132 -1.60 2.24 9.97
C THR A 132 -1.07 3.67 9.99
N ALA A 133 0.25 3.85 10.14
CA ALA A 133 0.91 5.15 10.11
C ALA A 133 0.86 5.79 8.70
N LEU A 134 1.02 5.00 7.64
CA LEU A 134 1.07 5.47 6.25
C LEU A 134 -0.31 5.64 5.60
N ALA A 135 -1.32 4.88 6.03
CA ALA A 135 -2.66 4.92 5.47
C ALA A 135 -3.24 6.33 5.23
N PRO A 136 -3.20 7.29 6.18
CA PRO A 136 -3.74 8.63 5.95
C PRO A 136 -2.90 9.50 5.00
N HIS A 137 -1.70 9.07 4.62
CA HIS A 137 -0.77 9.80 3.77
C HIS A 137 -0.63 9.22 2.36
N LEU A 138 -1.41 8.21 1.99
CA LEU A 138 -1.33 7.58 0.67
C LEU A 138 -1.56 8.54 -0.49
N SER A 139 -2.41 9.55 -0.32
CA SER A 139 -2.62 10.59 -1.33
C SER A 139 -1.32 11.36 -1.61
N GLU A 140 -0.51 11.62 -0.57
CA GLU A 140 0.73 12.38 -0.66
C GLU A 140 1.83 11.65 -1.44
N LEU A 141 1.78 10.32 -1.53
CA LEU A 141 2.74 9.53 -2.31
C LEU A 141 2.57 9.70 -3.83
N VAL A 142 1.42 10.22 -4.28
CA VAL A 142 1.09 10.34 -5.71
C VAL A 142 0.69 11.78 -6.11
N GLY A 143 -0.53 12.22 -5.79
CA GLY A 143 -1.12 13.48 -6.25
C GLY A 143 -1.26 14.55 -5.16
N GLY A 144 -0.84 14.26 -3.93
CA GLY A 144 -0.86 15.23 -2.84
C GLY A 144 0.17 16.36 -3.00
N LYS A 145 0.14 17.31 -2.07
CA LYS A 145 0.86 18.60 -2.17
C LYS A 145 1.79 18.88 -1.00
N GLN A 146 1.90 17.97 -0.04
CA GLN A 146 2.83 18.11 1.08
C GLN A 146 4.27 18.00 0.58
N ARG A 147 5.08 19.05 0.81
CA ARG A 147 6.46 19.13 0.31
C ARG A 147 7.37 18.00 0.82
N ALA A 148 7.09 17.46 2.00
CA ALA A 148 7.86 16.34 2.56
C ALA A 148 7.90 15.12 1.62
N PHE A 149 6.88 14.96 0.78
CA PHE A 149 6.74 13.85 -0.17
C PHE A 149 7.23 14.20 -1.58
N ASP A 150 7.74 15.42 -1.85
CA ASP A 150 8.24 15.79 -3.18
C ASP A 150 9.28 14.79 -3.73
N PRO A 151 10.31 14.35 -2.96
CA PRO A 151 11.28 13.39 -3.45
C PRO A 151 10.67 12.03 -3.82
N ILE A 152 9.69 11.58 -3.02
CA ILE A 152 9.00 10.31 -3.21
C ILE A 152 8.12 10.38 -4.46
N ARG A 153 7.36 11.46 -4.65
CA ARG A 153 6.56 11.66 -5.86
C ARG A 153 7.42 11.67 -7.10
N THR A 154 8.58 12.34 -7.08
CA THR A 154 9.55 12.27 -8.19
C THR A 154 9.98 10.82 -8.44
N LYS A 155 10.35 10.08 -7.40
CA LYS A 155 10.75 8.67 -7.52
C LYS A 155 9.62 7.79 -8.08
N VAL A 156 8.38 7.96 -7.62
CA VAL A 156 7.21 7.20 -8.09
C VAL A 156 6.86 7.55 -9.54
N ALA A 157 7.05 8.81 -9.95
CA ALA A 157 6.85 9.23 -11.34
C ALA A 157 7.92 8.64 -12.27
N ASP A 158 9.18 8.60 -11.84
CA ASP A 158 10.29 8.04 -12.61
C ASP A 158 10.27 6.49 -12.64
N ASP A 159 9.87 5.87 -11.53
CA ASP A 159 9.75 4.43 -11.36
C ASP A 159 8.43 4.06 -10.64
N PRO A 160 7.37 3.72 -11.41
CA PRO A 160 6.09 3.28 -10.85
C PRO A 160 6.18 2.04 -9.97
N SER A 161 7.27 1.25 -10.05
CA SER A 161 7.48 0.10 -9.17
C SER A 161 7.82 0.49 -7.73
N ALA A 162 8.30 1.71 -7.49
CA ALA A 162 8.60 2.22 -6.16
C ALA A 162 7.39 2.12 -5.21
N LEU A 163 6.21 2.57 -5.68
CA LEU A 163 4.99 2.50 -4.88
C LEU A 163 4.57 1.04 -4.63
N ARG A 164 4.72 0.15 -5.63
CA ARG A 164 4.44 -1.28 -5.45
C ARG A 164 5.38 -1.91 -4.43
N ASN A 165 6.67 -1.58 -4.46
CA ASN A 165 7.66 -2.10 -3.53
C ASN A 165 7.31 -1.77 -2.08
N LEU A 166 6.96 -0.50 -1.79
CA LEU A 166 6.44 -0.09 -0.49
C LEU A 166 5.23 -0.94 -0.08
N MET A 167 4.23 -1.03 -0.95
CA MET A 167 3.01 -1.79 -0.69
C MET A 167 3.31 -3.27 -0.45
N SER A 168 4.27 -3.85 -1.16
CA SER A 168 4.66 -5.26 -1.03
C SER A 168 5.31 -5.59 0.32
N VAL A 169 6.04 -4.66 0.94
CA VAL A 169 6.53 -4.87 2.32
C VAL A 169 5.36 -4.99 3.29
N LEU A 170 4.36 -4.12 3.15
CA LEU A 170 3.21 -4.08 4.05
C LEU A 170 2.28 -5.27 3.82
N VAL A 171 1.99 -5.60 2.56
CA VAL A 171 1.11 -6.71 2.17
C VAL A 171 1.67 -8.09 2.53
N ALA A 172 2.97 -8.20 2.79
CA ALA A 172 3.57 -9.43 3.30
C ALA A 172 3.05 -9.82 4.69
N ASP A 173 2.51 -8.86 5.47
CA ASP A 173 1.67 -9.15 6.64
C ASP A 173 0.18 -9.03 6.25
N PRO A 174 -0.66 -10.05 6.49
CA PRO A 174 -2.06 -10.01 6.07
C PRO A 174 -2.89 -8.86 6.66
N GLU A 175 -2.67 -8.50 7.93
CA GLU A 175 -3.45 -7.44 8.59
C GLU A 175 -3.02 -6.05 8.10
N ALA A 176 -1.71 -5.80 8.04
CA ALA A 176 -1.13 -4.61 7.42
C ALA A 176 -1.55 -4.46 5.96
N GLY A 177 -1.56 -5.57 5.21
CA GLY A 177 -2.01 -5.63 3.83
C GLY A 177 -3.46 -5.18 3.67
N ARG A 178 -4.39 -5.66 4.52
CA ARG A 178 -5.80 -5.22 4.47
C ARG A 178 -5.92 -3.74 4.75
N VAL A 179 -5.24 -3.23 5.78
CA VAL A 179 -5.24 -1.80 6.13
C VAL A 179 -4.79 -0.95 4.95
N ILE A 180 -3.66 -1.26 4.33
CA ILE A 180 -3.11 -0.41 3.28
C ILE A 180 -3.87 -0.53 1.95
N VAL A 181 -4.38 -1.72 1.61
CA VAL A 181 -5.20 -1.92 0.41
C VAL A 181 -6.54 -1.19 0.56
N GLU A 182 -7.20 -1.27 1.71
CA GLU A 182 -8.44 -0.52 1.97
C GLU A 182 -8.21 0.99 1.94
N ALA A 183 -7.09 1.47 2.49
CA ALA A 183 -6.70 2.87 2.41
C ALA A 183 -6.42 3.31 0.97
N ALA A 184 -5.78 2.46 0.14
CA ALA A 184 -5.54 2.74 -1.27
C ALA A 184 -6.84 2.85 -2.06
N HIS A 185 -7.79 1.95 -1.83
CA HIS A 185 -9.15 2.04 -2.40
C HIS A 185 -9.87 3.32 -2.00
N SER A 186 -9.87 3.63 -0.71
CA SER A 186 -10.52 4.83 -0.18
C SER A 186 -9.91 6.10 -0.78
N THR A 187 -8.59 6.13 -0.94
CA THR A 187 -7.86 7.25 -1.53
C THR A 187 -8.10 7.37 -3.04
N ALA A 188 -8.10 6.25 -3.78
CA ALA A 188 -8.41 6.23 -5.20
C ALA A 188 -9.84 6.74 -5.46
N ALA A 189 -10.81 6.34 -4.62
CA ALA A 189 -12.18 6.83 -4.70
C ALA A 189 -12.28 8.36 -4.48
N LEU A 190 -11.42 8.96 -3.65
CA LEU A 190 -11.37 10.42 -3.48
C LEU A 190 -10.85 11.11 -4.75
N TYR A 191 -9.83 10.55 -5.38
CA TYR A 191 -9.32 11.04 -6.66
C TYR A 191 -10.35 10.91 -7.79
N GLU A 192 -11.07 9.78 -7.88
CA GLU A 192 -12.14 9.59 -8.86
C GLU A 192 -13.29 10.59 -8.66
N ASP A 193 -13.65 10.89 -7.40
CA ASP A 193 -14.63 11.92 -7.06
C ASP A 193 -14.13 13.33 -7.41
N ALA A 194 -12.84 13.62 -7.20
CA ALA A 194 -12.21 14.90 -7.53
C ALA A 194 -12.12 15.12 -9.05
N ALA A 195 -11.72 14.10 -9.80
CA ALA A 195 -11.71 14.11 -11.26
C ALA A 195 -13.10 14.42 -11.83
N ALA A 196 -14.16 13.80 -11.29
CA ALA A 196 -15.52 14.04 -11.72
C ALA A 196 -16.03 15.46 -11.38
N ALA A 197 -15.42 16.13 -10.40
CA ALA A 197 -15.75 17.51 -10.02
C ALA A 197 -14.94 18.56 -10.80
N ALA A 198 -13.77 18.19 -11.32
CA ALA A 198 -12.94 19.03 -12.17
C ALA A 198 -13.57 19.22 -13.57
N PRO A 199 -13.18 20.27 -14.32
CA PRO A 199 -13.56 20.37 -15.73
C PRO A 199 -13.09 19.12 -16.50
N PRO A 200 -13.93 18.53 -17.36
CA PRO A 200 -13.55 17.36 -18.13
C PRO A 200 -12.31 17.60 -19.01
N ASP A 201 -11.48 16.58 -19.18
CA ASP A 201 -10.17 16.58 -19.85
C ASP A 201 -9.20 17.68 -19.37
N SER A 202 -9.45 18.28 -18.20
CA SER A 202 -8.48 19.19 -17.59
C SER A 202 -7.27 18.41 -17.06
N ASP A 203 -6.10 19.06 -17.02
CA ASP A 203 -4.90 18.47 -16.41
C ASP A 203 -5.19 17.94 -14.99
N GLU A 204 -6.01 18.66 -14.21
CA GLU A 204 -6.44 18.25 -12.87
C GLU A 204 -7.24 16.94 -12.90
N SER A 205 -8.24 16.81 -13.78
CA SER A 205 -9.02 15.58 -13.90
C SER A 205 -8.18 14.39 -14.35
N VAL A 206 -7.23 14.61 -15.26
CA VAL A 206 -6.34 13.57 -15.77
C VAL A 206 -5.34 13.14 -14.70
N ASP A 207 -4.78 14.09 -13.96
CA ASP A 207 -3.84 13.84 -12.87
C ASP A 207 -4.50 13.07 -11.71
N ASP A 208 -5.74 13.41 -11.35
CA ASP A 208 -6.50 12.70 -10.33
C ASP A 208 -6.76 11.24 -10.75
N LEU A 209 -7.22 10.99 -11.97
CA LEU A 209 -7.43 9.62 -12.46
C LEU A 209 -6.12 8.83 -12.60
N ARG A 210 -5.02 9.50 -12.95
CA ARG A 210 -3.69 8.89 -12.93
C ARG A 210 -3.30 8.46 -11.52
N ALA A 211 -3.50 9.32 -10.52
CA ALA A 211 -3.19 9.03 -9.13
C ALA A 211 -4.04 7.87 -8.58
N ALA A 212 -5.33 7.82 -8.90
CA ALA A 212 -6.21 6.68 -8.58
C ALA A 212 -5.67 5.37 -9.19
N GLY A 213 -5.33 5.40 -10.48
CA GLY A 213 -4.76 4.26 -11.20
C GLY A 213 -3.46 3.77 -10.56
N SER A 214 -2.51 4.68 -10.27
CA SER A 214 -1.23 4.34 -9.62
C SER A 214 -1.42 3.65 -8.27
N LEU A 215 -2.32 4.14 -7.42
CA LEU A 215 -2.57 3.56 -6.09
C LEU A 215 -3.16 2.16 -6.18
N LEU A 216 -4.23 1.98 -6.96
CA LEU A 216 -4.87 0.67 -7.11
C LEU A 216 -3.93 -0.32 -7.80
N GLY A 217 -3.21 0.12 -8.83
CA GLY A 217 -2.22 -0.69 -9.53
C GLY A 217 -1.12 -1.18 -8.59
N ALA A 218 -0.53 -0.28 -7.79
CA ALA A 218 0.51 -0.64 -6.82
C ALA A 218 -0.01 -1.61 -5.76
N ALA A 219 -1.19 -1.34 -5.18
CA ALA A 219 -1.79 -2.18 -4.16
C ALA A 219 -2.07 -3.59 -4.68
N TYR A 220 -2.69 -3.71 -5.87
CA TYR A 220 -3.06 -5.02 -6.40
C TYR A 220 -1.84 -5.78 -6.94
N GLY A 221 -0.89 -5.06 -7.53
CA GLY A 221 0.41 -5.62 -7.90
C GLY A 221 1.14 -6.20 -6.69
N ALA A 222 1.10 -5.50 -5.55
CA ALA A 222 1.71 -5.96 -4.31
C ALA A 222 1.04 -7.23 -3.75
N VAL A 223 -0.29 -7.28 -3.72
CA VAL A 223 -1.06 -8.49 -3.33
C VAL A 223 -0.72 -9.68 -4.21
N LYS A 224 -0.70 -9.48 -5.53
CA LYS A 224 -0.34 -10.53 -6.49
C LYS A 224 1.10 -11.00 -6.29
N LEU A 225 2.04 -10.08 -6.07
CA LEU A 225 3.44 -10.40 -5.85
C LEU A 225 3.65 -11.18 -4.53
N GLY A 226 2.93 -10.80 -3.49
CA GLY A 226 2.96 -11.46 -2.17
C GLY A 226 2.19 -12.77 -2.08
N ASN A 227 1.48 -13.19 -3.14
CA ASN A 227 0.52 -14.30 -3.11
C ASN A 227 -0.49 -14.19 -1.94
N SER A 228 -0.92 -12.98 -1.63
CA SER A 228 -1.87 -12.71 -0.55
C SER A 228 -3.31 -13.06 -0.98
N ASP A 229 -4.17 -13.35 0.00
CA ASP A 229 -5.58 -13.71 -0.20
C ASP A 229 -6.52 -12.50 -0.30
N ILE A 230 -5.98 -11.29 -0.19
CA ILE A 230 -6.72 -10.04 -0.31
C ILE A 230 -7.36 -9.97 -1.71
N PRO A 231 -8.69 -9.76 -1.82
CA PRO A 231 -9.34 -9.65 -3.12
C PRO A 231 -8.81 -8.46 -3.93
N THR A 232 -8.37 -8.72 -5.16
CA THR A 232 -7.94 -7.67 -6.09
C THR A 232 -8.70 -7.80 -7.41
N PRO A 233 -9.58 -6.85 -7.74
CA PRO A 233 -10.16 -6.75 -9.07
C PRO A 233 -9.10 -6.76 -10.18
N SER A 234 -9.44 -7.30 -11.33
CA SER A 234 -8.66 -7.10 -12.56
C SER A 234 -8.65 -5.63 -12.96
N VAL A 235 -7.70 -5.21 -13.81
CA VAL A 235 -7.67 -3.84 -14.34
C VAL A 235 -8.98 -3.46 -15.04
N GLY A 236 -9.63 -4.41 -15.73
CA GLY A 236 -10.91 -4.17 -16.39
C GLY A 236 -12.07 -3.94 -15.40
N GLU A 237 -12.06 -4.65 -14.27
CA GLU A 237 -13.03 -4.43 -13.19
C GLU A 237 -12.77 -3.10 -12.49
N ALA A 238 -11.51 -2.77 -12.16
CA ALA A 238 -11.13 -1.48 -11.58
C ALA A 238 -11.52 -0.30 -12.50
N SER A 239 -11.25 -0.38 -13.80
CA SER A 239 -11.69 0.64 -14.77
C SER A 239 -13.22 0.73 -14.86
N SER A 240 -13.93 -0.38 -14.68
CA SER A 240 -15.40 -0.39 -14.67
C SER A 240 -15.97 0.26 -13.40
N GLU A 241 -15.36 0.01 -12.24
CA GLU A 241 -15.71 0.65 -10.96
C GLU A 241 -15.47 2.17 -11.01
N MET A 242 -14.32 2.59 -11.51
CA MET A 242 -14.01 4.00 -11.74
C MET A 242 -15.05 4.65 -12.66
N ALA A 243 -15.42 3.98 -13.77
CA ALA A 243 -16.43 4.51 -14.69
C ALA A 243 -17.82 4.63 -14.05
N VAL A 244 -18.22 3.68 -13.20
CA VAL A 244 -19.45 3.78 -12.40
C VAL A 244 -19.40 4.98 -11.47
N ARG A 245 -18.29 5.20 -10.76
CA ARG A 245 -18.17 6.30 -9.80
C ARG A 245 -18.24 7.66 -10.51
N VAL A 246 -17.46 7.86 -11.56
CA VAL A 246 -17.48 9.11 -12.35
C VAL A 246 -18.86 9.35 -12.94
N ALA A 247 -19.47 8.35 -13.59
CA ALA A 247 -20.80 8.49 -14.18
C ALA A 247 -21.89 8.79 -13.13
N THR A 248 -21.77 8.23 -11.92
CA THR A 248 -22.70 8.51 -10.81
C THR A 248 -22.71 10.00 -10.42
N LYS A 249 -21.57 10.69 -10.56
CA LYS A 249 -21.46 12.14 -10.30
C LYS A 249 -21.98 12.97 -11.47
N LEU A 250 -21.75 12.53 -12.72
CA LEU A 250 -22.10 13.29 -13.92
C LEU A 250 -23.60 13.22 -14.27
N VAL A 251 -24.22 12.04 -14.15
CA VAL A 251 -25.60 11.79 -14.58
C VAL A 251 -26.62 12.76 -13.97
N PRO A 252 -26.61 13.09 -12.66
CA PRO A 252 -27.58 14.01 -12.08
C PRO A 252 -27.56 15.42 -12.67
N ALA A 253 -26.42 15.87 -13.19
CA ALA A 253 -26.25 17.18 -13.80
C ALA A 253 -26.47 17.17 -15.33
N ASP A 254 -26.62 15.99 -15.93
CA ASP A 254 -26.77 15.83 -17.37
C ASP A 254 -28.26 15.92 -17.78
N PRO A 255 -28.67 16.96 -18.53
CA PRO A 255 -30.06 17.08 -18.97
C PRO A 255 -30.47 16.03 -20.00
N ASN A 256 -29.51 15.32 -20.62
CA ASN A 256 -29.79 14.28 -21.60
C ASN A 256 -28.70 13.18 -21.60
N PRO A 257 -28.73 12.25 -20.62
CA PRO A 257 -27.78 11.15 -20.52
C PRO A 257 -28.17 10.00 -21.48
N ALA A 258 -28.34 10.30 -22.78
CA ALA A 258 -28.96 9.41 -23.76
C ALA A 258 -28.35 7.99 -23.79
N ILE A 259 -27.01 7.90 -23.73
CA ILE A 259 -26.24 6.64 -23.75
C ILE A 259 -26.64 5.72 -22.57
N VAL A 260 -26.81 6.28 -21.38
CA VAL A 260 -27.05 5.54 -20.14
C VAL A 260 -28.49 5.66 -19.65
N SER A 261 -29.38 6.29 -20.42
CA SER A 261 -30.76 6.62 -20.04
C SER A 261 -31.57 5.43 -19.52
N LYS A 262 -31.35 4.22 -20.08
CA LYS A 262 -31.97 2.97 -19.61
C LYS A 262 -31.55 2.54 -18.19
N TYR A 263 -30.43 3.06 -17.69
CA TYR A 263 -29.89 2.82 -16.35
C TYR A 263 -30.13 4.01 -15.41
N VAL A 264 -30.85 5.04 -15.85
CA VAL A 264 -31.21 6.18 -15.00
C VAL A 264 -32.60 5.97 -14.41
N GLN A 265 -32.72 6.14 -13.09
CA GLN A 265 -33.97 6.06 -12.35
C GLN A 265 -34.01 7.19 -11.35
N ASP A 266 -35.12 7.95 -11.31
CA ASP A 266 -35.29 9.08 -10.38
C ASP A 266 -34.14 10.12 -10.44
N GLY A 267 -33.58 10.34 -11.65
CA GLY A 267 -32.49 11.30 -11.88
C GLY A 267 -31.11 10.82 -11.41
N ARG A 268 -30.97 9.57 -10.94
CA ARG A 268 -29.69 8.96 -10.56
C ARG A 268 -29.36 7.76 -11.43
N LEU A 269 -28.08 7.48 -11.56
CA LEU A 269 -27.60 6.23 -12.14
C LEU A 269 -27.94 5.06 -11.20
N MET A 270 -28.42 3.95 -11.74
CA MET A 270 -28.56 2.69 -11.00
C MET A 270 -27.18 2.15 -10.61
N SER A 271 -27.03 1.66 -9.40
CA SER A 271 -25.85 0.91 -8.96
C SER A 271 -25.69 -0.41 -9.72
N PRO A 272 -24.48 -1.01 -9.76
CA PRO A 272 -24.27 -2.33 -10.35
C PRO A 272 -25.26 -3.40 -9.83
N ALA A 273 -25.52 -3.41 -8.52
CA ALA A 273 -26.47 -4.34 -7.91
C ALA A 273 -27.93 -4.09 -8.35
N GLU A 274 -28.34 -2.83 -8.56
CA GLU A 274 -29.68 -2.53 -9.09
C GLU A 274 -29.81 -2.97 -10.56
N VAL A 275 -28.75 -2.81 -11.36
CA VAL A 275 -28.72 -3.27 -12.75
C VAL A 275 -28.77 -4.80 -12.81
N GLU A 276 -27.99 -5.49 -11.99
CA GLU A 276 -27.99 -6.97 -11.93
C GLU A 276 -29.36 -7.53 -11.51
N ASN A 277 -30.05 -6.87 -10.57
CA ASN A 277 -31.39 -7.29 -10.16
C ASN A 277 -32.47 -7.04 -11.22
N LYS A 278 -32.27 -6.03 -12.07
CA LYS A 278 -33.30 -5.56 -13.03
C LYS A 278 -33.09 -6.11 -14.44
N PHE A 279 -31.86 -6.45 -14.80
CA PHE A 279 -31.46 -6.89 -16.13
C PHE A 279 -30.73 -8.24 -16.09
N SER A 280 -30.50 -8.89 -17.23
CA SER A 280 -29.79 -10.18 -17.27
C SER A 280 -28.27 -10.01 -17.07
N ASN A 281 -27.54 -11.08 -16.74
CA ASN A 281 -26.07 -11.03 -16.60
C ASN A 281 -25.35 -10.51 -17.86
N THR A 282 -25.88 -10.77 -19.06
CA THR A 282 -25.34 -10.19 -20.31
C THR A 282 -25.43 -8.67 -20.33
N ALA A 283 -26.41 -8.09 -19.62
CA ALA A 283 -26.57 -6.66 -19.49
C ALA A 283 -25.49 -6.00 -18.63
N MET A 284 -24.84 -6.72 -17.71
CA MET A 284 -23.76 -6.14 -16.88
C MET A 284 -22.54 -5.74 -17.72
N ARG A 285 -22.15 -6.57 -18.69
CA ARG A 285 -21.06 -6.22 -19.61
C ARG A 285 -21.43 -4.99 -20.44
N THR A 286 -22.66 -4.95 -20.97
CA THR A 286 -23.15 -3.80 -21.74
C THR A 286 -23.24 -2.55 -20.86
N TYR A 287 -23.64 -2.69 -19.60
CA TYR A 287 -23.69 -1.59 -18.63
C TYR A 287 -22.32 -0.92 -18.47
N TYR A 288 -21.27 -1.69 -18.18
CA TYR A 288 -19.93 -1.12 -18.03
C TYR A 288 -19.39 -0.49 -19.32
N LEU A 289 -19.66 -1.10 -20.48
CA LEU A 289 -19.27 -0.53 -21.77
C LEU A 289 -20.02 0.78 -22.08
N ASP A 290 -21.33 0.82 -21.79
CA ASP A 290 -22.14 2.02 -21.97
C ASP A 290 -21.68 3.15 -21.02
N LEU A 291 -21.25 2.82 -19.80
CA LEU A 291 -20.69 3.80 -18.86
C LEU A 291 -19.34 4.36 -19.32
N GLN A 292 -18.42 3.49 -19.75
CA GLN A 292 -17.12 3.92 -20.29
C GLN A 292 -17.31 4.80 -21.52
N HIS A 293 -18.21 4.41 -22.43
CA HIS A 293 -18.56 5.23 -23.59
C HIS A 293 -19.19 6.56 -23.14
N TYR A 294 -20.12 6.53 -22.18
CA TYR A 294 -20.74 7.74 -21.65
C TYR A 294 -19.71 8.73 -21.12
N ILE A 295 -18.83 8.32 -20.21
CA ILE A 295 -17.84 9.24 -19.63
C ILE A 295 -16.81 9.70 -20.68
N SER A 296 -16.44 8.85 -21.66
CA SER A 296 -15.65 9.27 -22.82
C SER A 296 -16.31 10.42 -23.58
N THR A 297 -17.62 10.32 -23.89
CA THR A 297 -18.35 11.42 -24.55
C THR A 297 -18.49 12.68 -23.68
N LYS A 298 -18.18 12.60 -22.38
CA LYS A 298 -18.14 13.73 -21.46
C LYS A 298 -16.77 14.36 -21.32
N GLY A 299 -15.76 13.87 -22.05
CA GLY A 299 -14.39 14.37 -21.95
C GLY A 299 -13.63 13.75 -20.78
N PHE A 300 -13.68 12.43 -20.65
CA PHE A 300 -12.83 11.69 -19.72
C PHE A 300 -11.96 10.65 -20.45
N GLU A 301 -11.81 10.75 -21.78
CA GLU A 301 -11.05 9.76 -22.55
C GLU A 301 -9.58 9.74 -22.13
N ASP A 302 -8.95 10.90 -22.01
CA ASP A 302 -7.56 11.03 -21.58
C ASP A 302 -7.38 10.59 -20.12
N GLY A 303 -8.34 10.92 -19.26
CA GLY A 303 -8.36 10.50 -17.86
C GLY A 303 -8.48 8.99 -17.67
N MET A 304 -9.38 8.34 -18.43
CA MET A 304 -9.51 6.87 -18.42
C MET A 304 -8.23 6.19 -18.91
N SER A 305 -7.61 6.74 -19.96
CA SER A 305 -6.33 6.26 -20.49
C SER A 305 -5.22 6.40 -19.44
N ALA A 306 -5.13 7.57 -18.78
CA ALA A 306 -4.17 7.84 -17.73
C ALA A 306 -4.33 6.90 -16.52
N PHE A 307 -5.57 6.65 -16.08
CA PHE A 307 -5.87 5.64 -15.06
C PHE A 307 -5.35 4.26 -15.46
N HIS A 308 -5.70 3.80 -16.67
CA HIS A 308 -5.32 2.46 -17.12
C HIS A 308 -3.81 2.29 -17.24
N THR A 309 -3.12 3.25 -17.85
CA THR A 309 -1.66 3.24 -17.99
C THR A 309 -0.97 3.24 -16.63
N ALA A 310 -1.39 4.12 -15.72
CA ALA A 310 -0.83 4.21 -14.36
C ALA A 310 -1.05 2.92 -13.57
N PHE A 311 -2.26 2.35 -13.64
CA PHE A 311 -2.59 1.09 -13.01
C PHE A 311 -1.65 -0.02 -13.48
N MET A 312 -1.49 -0.18 -14.79
CA MET A 312 -0.68 -1.26 -15.37
C MET A 312 0.80 -1.10 -15.00
N ALA A 313 1.32 0.13 -15.09
CA ALA A 313 2.70 0.43 -14.75
C ALA A 313 3.00 0.12 -13.27
N SER A 314 2.17 0.61 -12.36
CA SER A 314 2.34 0.37 -10.93
C SER A 314 2.09 -1.10 -10.55
N ALA A 315 1.16 -1.79 -11.22
CA ALA A 315 0.92 -3.23 -11.03
C ALA A 315 2.07 -4.12 -11.51
N GLY A 316 3.03 -3.57 -12.28
CA GLY A 316 4.15 -4.33 -12.85
C GLY A 316 3.77 -5.16 -14.06
N VAL A 317 2.68 -4.78 -14.73
CA VAL A 317 2.34 -5.36 -16.02
C VAL A 317 3.09 -4.57 -17.10
N PRO A 318 3.94 -5.22 -17.91
CA PRO A 318 4.67 -4.51 -18.96
C PRO A 318 3.70 -3.85 -19.95
N PRO A 319 4.08 -2.71 -20.55
CA PRO A 319 3.27 -2.08 -21.58
C PRO A 319 3.10 -3.03 -22.78
N PRO A 320 1.95 -2.99 -23.48
CA PRO A 320 1.69 -3.81 -24.65
C PRO A 320 2.65 -3.53 -25.82
#